data_AF-A0A1Y3SEH3-F1
#
_entry.id   AF-A0A1Y3SEH3-F1
#
_cell.length_a   1.000
_cell.length_b   1.000
_cell.length_c   1.000
_cell.angle_alpha   90.00
_cell.angle_beta   90.00
_cell.angle_gamma   90.00
#
_symmetry.space_group_name_H-M   'P 1'
#
loop_
_entity.id
_entity.type
_entity.pdbx_description
1 polymer ?
#
loop_
_entity_poly.entity_id
_entity_poly.type
_entity_poly.pdbx_seq_one_letter_code
_entity_poly.pdbx_strand_id
1 'polypeptide(L)'
;MPKCYTDQEKEYIKRRLKEEAGKCLIQYGIRRTTVDDIVKRVQIPKGTFYLFYQSKELLLYDVILEEHDRIEEELVQAVSQMQDNEFDTEQLTQVIYDFFKKSSVSPVLKILNSNEIELLARKLPAGVLEKHIEHDNDLIEDVLTKLTLNADMDKKVLGAAFRAIYFITLHRDSIGEDYFEKSLYLLIKGLVLQLK
;
A
#
# COMPACT_ATOMS: atom_id res chain seq x y z
N MET A 1 35.28 -18.30 1.88
CA MET A 1 34.88 -17.12 2.70
C MET A 1 33.64 -16.51 2.06
N PRO A 2 32.60 -16.13 2.83
CA PRO A 2 31.48 -15.38 2.28
C PRO A 2 32.00 -14.07 1.66
N LYS A 3 31.52 -13.71 0.48
CA LYS A 3 31.87 -12.45 -0.18
C LYS A 3 31.42 -11.31 0.74
N CYS A 4 32.37 -10.46 1.15
CA CYS A 4 32.07 -9.27 1.94
C CYS A 4 31.65 -8.17 0.96
N TYR A 5 30.43 -7.66 1.11
CA TYR A 5 29.92 -6.54 0.32
C TYR A 5 30.15 -5.24 1.08
N THR A 6 30.62 -4.22 0.38
CA THR A 6 30.64 -2.83 0.86
C THR A 6 29.21 -2.32 1.06
N ASP A 7 29.04 -1.24 1.83
CA ASP A 7 27.70 -0.70 2.07
C ASP A 7 27.06 -0.15 0.78
N GLN A 8 27.85 0.43 -0.12
CA GLN A 8 27.39 0.83 -1.46
C GLN A 8 26.91 -0.37 -2.30
N GLU A 9 27.62 -1.50 -2.26
CA GLU A 9 27.19 -2.73 -2.94
C GLU A 9 25.91 -3.29 -2.32
N LYS A 10 25.77 -3.23 -0.99
CA LYS A 10 24.55 -3.67 -0.30
C LYS A 10 23.35 -2.83 -0.71
N GLU A 11 23.47 -1.51 -0.72
CA GLU A 11 22.40 -0.61 -1.18
C GLU A 11 22.02 -0.89 -2.63
N TYR A 12 23.01 -1.03 -3.51
CA TYR A 12 22.79 -1.37 -4.91
C TYR A 12 22.05 -2.71 -5.06
N ILE A 13 22.48 -3.76 -4.35
CA ILE A 13 21.84 -5.08 -4.39
C ILE A 13 20.42 -5.00 -3.84
N LYS A 14 20.19 -4.31 -2.72
CA LYS A 14 18.86 -4.15 -2.11
C LYS A 14 17.90 -3.47 -3.09
N ARG A 15 18.33 -2.38 -3.74
CA ARG A 15 17.54 -1.70 -4.78
C ARG A 15 17.22 -2.64 -5.95
N ARG A 16 18.23 -3.34 -6.48
CA ARG A 16 18.03 -4.30 -7.58
C ARG A 16 17.08 -5.44 -7.21
N LEU A 17 17.15 -5.94 -5.98
CA LEU A 17 16.22 -6.95 -5.45
C LEU A 17 14.78 -6.44 -5.50
N LYS A 18 14.51 -5.21 -5.02
CA LYS A 18 13.17 -4.60 -5.07
C LYS A 18 12.68 -4.40 -6.49
N GLU A 19 13.51 -3.85 -7.38
CA GLU A 19 13.16 -3.63 -8.79
C GLU A 19 12.77 -4.94 -9.50
N GLU A 20 13.59 -5.98 -9.39
CA GLU A 20 13.32 -7.25 -10.06
C GLU A 20 12.20 -8.04 -9.37
N ALA A 21 12.02 -7.89 -8.06
CA ALA A 21 10.87 -8.43 -7.34
C ALA A 21 9.56 -7.79 -7.80
N GLY A 22 9.51 -6.46 -8.00
CA GLY A 22 8.33 -5.77 -8.54
C GLY A 22 7.97 -6.25 -9.94
N LYS A 23 8.97 -6.46 -10.82
CA LYS A 23 8.73 -7.03 -12.15
C LYS A 23 8.19 -8.47 -12.06
N CYS A 24 8.77 -9.31 -11.19
CA CYS A 24 8.27 -10.66 -10.97
C CYS A 24 6.86 -10.66 -10.38
N LEU A 25 6.57 -9.75 -9.45
CA LEU A 25 5.25 -9.59 -8.86
C LEU A 25 4.22 -9.28 -9.94
N ILE A 26 4.47 -8.28 -10.78
CA ILE A 26 3.60 -7.90 -11.91
C ILE A 26 3.40 -9.05 -12.90
N GLN A 27 4.45 -9.82 -13.19
CA GLN A 27 4.40 -10.87 -14.19
C GLN A 27 3.77 -12.17 -13.68
N TYR A 28 4.00 -12.53 -12.41
CA TYR A 28 3.75 -13.87 -11.89
C TYR A 28 2.84 -13.91 -10.65
N GLY A 29 2.63 -12.77 -9.98
CA GLY A 29 1.97 -12.70 -8.68
C GLY A 29 2.83 -13.23 -7.54
N ILE A 30 2.28 -13.25 -6.32
CA ILE A 30 3.01 -13.59 -5.10
C ILE A 30 3.30 -15.09 -5.01
N ARG A 31 2.33 -15.90 -5.43
CA ARG A 31 2.42 -17.38 -5.41
C ARG A 31 3.53 -17.92 -6.29
N ARG A 32 3.63 -17.43 -7.53
CA ARG A 32 4.53 -18.00 -8.54
C ARG A 32 5.91 -17.35 -8.58
N THR A 33 6.07 -16.16 -8.01
CA THR A 33 7.40 -15.55 -7.86
C THR A 33 8.27 -16.41 -6.93
N THR A 34 9.47 -16.77 -7.37
CA THR A 34 10.44 -17.51 -6.54
C THR A 34 11.69 -16.69 -6.24
N VAL A 35 12.43 -17.07 -5.19
CA VAL A 35 13.75 -16.48 -4.91
C VAL A 35 14.70 -16.71 -6.08
N ASP A 36 14.64 -17.88 -6.74
CA ASP A 36 15.51 -18.23 -7.85
C ASP A 36 15.27 -17.32 -9.08
N ASP A 37 14.02 -16.96 -9.36
CA ASP A 37 13.69 -16.00 -10.43
C ASP A 37 14.30 -14.63 -10.16
N ILE A 38 14.20 -14.14 -8.92
CA ILE A 38 14.68 -12.82 -8.51
C ILE A 38 16.21 -12.78 -8.57
N VAL A 39 16.89 -13.72 -7.92
CA VAL A 39 18.36 -13.69 -7.83
C VAL A 39 19.03 -13.91 -9.19
N LYS A 40 18.40 -14.68 -10.10
CA LYS A 40 18.86 -14.84 -11.48
C LYS A 40 18.80 -13.51 -12.25
N ARG A 41 17.75 -12.71 -12.06
CA ARG A 41 17.60 -11.38 -12.69
C ARG A 41 18.54 -10.33 -12.09
N VAL A 42 18.83 -10.43 -10.79
CA VAL A 42 19.79 -9.56 -10.09
C VAL A 42 21.24 -10.00 -10.30
N GLN A 43 21.46 -11.24 -10.78
CA GLN A 43 22.77 -11.86 -10.99
C GLN A 43 23.57 -12.02 -9.69
N ILE A 44 22.92 -12.50 -8.64
CA ILE A 44 23.56 -12.80 -7.35
C ILE A 44 23.36 -14.27 -6.95
N PRO A 45 24.24 -14.85 -6.13
CA PRO A 45 23.99 -16.16 -5.53
C PRO A 45 22.74 -16.15 -4.64
N LYS A 46 21.99 -17.25 -4.61
CA LYS A 46 20.81 -17.41 -3.75
C LYS A 46 21.11 -17.13 -2.27
N GLY A 47 22.28 -17.54 -1.78
CA GLY A 47 22.70 -17.26 -0.40
C GLY A 47 22.84 -15.76 -0.10
N THR A 48 23.16 -14.93 -1.09
CA THR A 48 23.25 -13.47 -0.94
C THR A 48 21.89 -12.84 -0.71
N PHE A 49 20.80 -13.37 -1.29
CA PHE A 49 19.44 -12.88 -1.04
C PHE A 49 19.11 -12.83 0.45
N TYR A 50 19.46 -13.90 1.17
CA TYR A 50 19.15 -14.06 2.59
C TYR A 50 19.99 -13.16 3.51
N LEU A 51 20.97 -12.43 2.97
CA LEU A 51 21.63 -11.34 3.69
C LEU A 51 20.76 -10.08 3.78
N PHE A 52 19.76 -9.94 2.91
CA PHE A 52 18.88 -8.77 2.82
C PHE A 52 17.46 -9.06 3.27
N TYR A 53 16.94 -10.25 2.95
CA TYR A 53 15.54 -10.61 3.19
C TYR A 53 15.41 -12.03 3.73
N GLN A 54 14.61 -12.18 4.79
CA GLN A 54 14.35 -13.49 5.40
C GLN A 54 13.48 -14.40 4.50
N SER A 55 12.60 -13.79 3.70
CA SER A 55 11.71 -14.50 2.77
C SER A 55 11.45 -13.66 1.53
N LYS A 56 10.98 -14.31 0.45
CA LYS A 56 10.50 -13.58 -0.73
C LYS A 56 9.25 -12.76 -0.40
N GLU A 57 8.41 -13.25 0.51
CA GLU A 57 7.18 -12.57 0.90
C GLU A 57 7.48 -11.23 1.58
N LEU A 58 8.53 -11.15 2.40
CA LEU A 58 8.97 -9.90 2.98
C LEU A 58 9.48 -8.92 1.91
N LEU A 59 10.26 -9.39 0.93
CA LEU A 59 10.70 -8.54 -0.18
C LEU A 59 9.52 -8.06 -1.06
N LEU A 60 8.58 -8.94 -1.36
CA LEU A 60 7.39 -8.57 -2.14
C LEU A 60 6.51 -7.58 -1.38
N TYR A 61 6.38 -7.76 -0.06
CA TYR A 61 5.69 -6.82 0.80
C TYR A 61 6.37 -5.45 0.84
N ASP A 62 7.69 -5.38 0.95
CA ASP A 62 8.43 -4.12 0.83
C ASP A 62 8.14 -3.39 -0.48
N VAL A 63 8.04 -4.11 -1.60
CA VAL A 63 7.72 -3.51 -2.91
C VAL A 63 6.28 -3.01 -2.96
N ILE A 64 5.34 -3.75 -2.36
CA ILE A 64 3.94 -3.34 -2.23
C ILE A 64 3.83 -2.08 -1.37
N LEU A 65 4.55 -2.05 -0.25
CA LEU A 65 4.55 -0.93 0.68
C LEU A 65 5.16 0.32 0.04
N GLU A 66 6.27 0.21 -0.69
CA GLU A 66 6.83 1.37 -1.42
C GLU A 66 5.86 1.98 -2.44
N GLU A 67 5.08 1.14 -3.14
CA GLU A 67 4.06 1.64 -4.05
C GLU A 67 2.86 2.25 -3.30
N HIS A 68 2.49 1.66 -2.17
CA HIS A 68 1.44 2.19 -1.29
C HIS A 68 1.82 3.58 -0.77
N ASP A 69 2.99 3.70 -0.14
CA ASP A 69 3.52 4.95 0.42
C ASP A 69 3.62 6.04 -0.66
N ARG A 70 4.05 5.69 -1.88
CA ARG A 70 4.09 6.63 -3.01
C ARG A 70 2.72 7.22 -3.33
N ILE A 71 1.66 6.42 -3.25
CA ILE A 71 0.29 6.87 -3.54
C ILE A 71 -0.27 7.68 -2.35
N GLU A 72 0.08 7.32 -1.11
CA GLU A 72 -0.24 8.10 0.09
C GLU A 72 0.41 9.48 0.08
N GLU A 73 1.68 9.59 -0.33
CA GLU A 73 2.38 10.87 -0.46
C GLU A 73 1.63 11.82 -1.41
N GLU A 74 1.07 11.30 -2.50
CA GLU A 74 0.26 12.09 -3.42
C GLU A 74 -1.08 12.54 -2.81
N LEU A 75 -1.74 11.67 -2.03
CA LEU A 75 -2.93 12.05 -1.26
C LEU A 75 -2.61 13.20 -0.30
N VAL A 76 -1.52 13.07 0.45
CA VAL A 76 -1.07 14.08 1.41
C VAL A 76 -0.74 15.40 0.71
N GLN A 77 -0.11 15.36 -0.46
CA GLN A 77 0.15 16.55 -1.28
C GLN A 77 -1.15 17.20 -1.77
N ALA A 78 -2.08 16.40 -2.29
CA ALA A 78 -3.38 16.91 -2.78
C ALA A 78 -4.18 17.58 -1.66
N VAL A 79 -4.21 16.96 -0.47
CA VAL A 79 -4.85 17.53 0.72
C VAL A 79 -4.16 18.82 1.16
N SER A 80 -2.83 18.88 1.13
CA SER A 80 -2.07 20.08 1.51
C SER A 80 -2.36 21.28 0.59
N GLN A 81 -2.77 21.03 -0.66
CA GLN A 81 -3.13 22.08 -1.62
C GLN A 81 -4.56 22.61 -1.45
N MET A 82 -5.38 22.00 -0.59
CA MET A 82 -6.75 22.45 -0.30
C MET A 82 -6.80 23.63 0.68
N GLN A 83 -5.65 24.15 1.12
CA GLN A 83 -5.57 25.27 2.05
C GLN A 83 -6.15 26.55 1.42
N ASP A 84 -7.30 26.99 1.94
CA ASP A 84 -7.67 28.41 2.12
C ASP A 84 -9.12 28.64 2.63
N ASN A 85 -9.97 27.61 2.80
CA ASN A 85 -11.31 27.74 3.42
C ASN A 85 -11.76 26.41 4.07
N GLU A 86 -12.91 26.41 4.77
CA GLU A 86 -13.65 25.17 5.11
C GLU A 86 -13.56 24.19 3.94
N PHE A 87 -13.10 22.96 4.20
CA PHE A 87 -12.96 21.99 3.11
C PHE A 87 -14.34 21.68 2.51
N ASP A 88 -14.42 21.76 1.19
CA ASP A 88 -15.58 21.25 0.49
C ASP A 88 -15.60 19.73 0.63
N THR A 89 -16.68 19.21 1.23
CA THR A 89 -16.92 17.77 1.37
C THR A 89 -16.81 17.06 0.04
N GLU A 90 -17.29 17.67 -1.05
CA GLU A 90 -17.22 17.05 -2.37
C GLU A 90 -15.77 16.98 -2.88
N GLN A 91 -15.00 18.06 -2.69
CA GLN A 91 -13.59 18.11 -3.07
C GLN A 91 -12.75 17.06 -2.30
N LEU A 92 -12.92 16.96 -0.97
CA LEU A 92 -12.20 15.96 -0.19
C LEU A 92 -12.63 14.53 -0.54
N THR A 93 -13.92 14.32 -0.76
CA THR A 93 -14.44 13.03 -1.24
C THR A 93 -13.79 12.64 -2.57
N GLN A 94 -13.69 13.59 -3.50
CA GLN A 94 -13.09 13.37 -4.81
C GLN A 94 -11.61 13.00 -4.69
N VAL A 95 -10.83 13.71 -3.86
CA VAL A 95 -9.40 13.41 -3.67
C VAL A 95 -9.18 12.04 -3.03
N ILE A 96 -9.97 11.67 -2.03
CA ILE A 96 -9.87 10.34 -1.41
C ILE A 96 -10.32 9.25 -2.40
N TYR A 97 -11.38 9.50 -3.19
CA TYR A 97 -11.80 8.59 -4.25
C TYR A 97 -10.70 8.39 -5.31
N ASP A 98 -10.03 9.46 -5.72
CA ASP A 98 -8.93 9.39 -6.69
C ASP A 98 -7.73 8.61 -6.13
N PHE A 99 -7.45 8.71 -4.82
CA PHE A 99 -6.48 7.85 -4.14
C PHE A 99 -6.82 6.36 -4.27
N PHE A 100 -8.05 5.95 -3.91
CA PHE A 100 -8.47 4.54 -4.03
C PHE A 100 -8.50 4.07 -5.48
N LYS A 101 -8.99 4.91 -6.40
CA LYS A 101 -9.01 4.61 -7.83
C LYS A 101 -7.60 4.40 -8.37
N LYS A 102 -6.66 5.29 -8.02
CA LYS A 102 -5.26 5.17 -8.43
C LYS A 102 -4.60 3.89 -7.88
N SER A 103 -4.87 3.57 -6.61
CA SER A 103 -4.43 2.31 -6.00
C SER A 103 -4.96 1.10 -6.78
N SER A 104 -6.25 1.10 -7.16
CA SER A 104 -6.87 -0.02 -7.91
C SER A 104 -6.28 -0.27 -9.31
N VAL A 105 -5.70 0.74 -9.95
CA VAL A 105 -5.09 0.63 -11.29
C VAL A 105 -3.56 0.55 -11.25
N SER A 106 -2.93 0.72 -10.08
CA SER A 106 -1.48 0.58 -9.93
C SER A 106 -1.05 -0.82 -10.38
N PRO A 107 -0.01 -0.96 -11.23
CA PRO A 107 0.45 -2.26 -11.70
C PRO A 107 0.79 -3.24 -10.58
N VAL A 108 1.32 -2.75 -9.46
CA VAL A 108 1.71 -3.57 -8.30
C VAL A 108 0.49 -3.89 -7.43
N LEU A 109 -0.32 -2.89 -7.08
CA LEU A 109 -1.43 -3.08 -6.14
C LEU A 109 -2.62 -3.81 -6.76
N LYS A 110 -2.88 -3.66 -8.06
CA LYS A 110 -4.00 -4.34 -8.75
C LYS A 110 -3.90 -5.87 -8.75
N ILE A 111 -2.73 -6.42 -8.44
CA ILE A 111 -2.50 -7.87 -8.35
C ILE A 111 -3.06 -8.41 -7.04
N LEU A 112 -3.19 -7.55 -6.03
CA LEU A 112 -3.66 -7.90 -4.72
C LEU A 112 -5.17 -8.15 -4.77
N ASN A 113 -5.55 -9.35 -4.38
CA ASN A 113 -6.92 -9.71 -4.05
C ASN A 113 -6.92 -10.32 -2.64
N SER A 114 -8.11 -10.66 -2.12
CA SER A 114 -8.25 -11.23 -0.79
C SER A 114 -7.34 -12.46 -0.55
N ASN A 115 -7.19 -13.34 -1.54
CA ASN A 115 -6.38 -14.55 -1.43
C ASN A 115 -4.86 -14.27 -1.41
N GLU A 116 -4.42 -13.23 -2.12
CA GLU A 116 -3.01 -12.83 -2.15
C GLU A 116 -2.62 -12.08 -0.87
N ILE A 117 -3.50 -11.22 -0.35
CA ILE A 117 -3.32 -10.58 0.96
C ILE A 117 -3.28 -11.62 2.08
N GLU A 118 -4.22 -12.57 2.10
CA GLU A 118 -4.23 -13.65 3.09
C GLU A 118 -2.97 -14.50 3.04
N LEU A 119 -2.47 -14.80 1.83
CA LEU A 119 -1.24 -15.54 1.64
C LEU A 119 -0.02 -14.78 2.18
N LEU A 120 0.08 -13.47 1.91
CA LEU A 120 1.15 -12.64 2.46
C LEU A 120 1.07 -12.59 3.97
N ALA A 121 -0.11 -12.25 4.52
CA ALA A 121 -0.30 -12.10 5.96
C ALA A 121 0.14 -13.34 6.75
N ARG A 122 -0.14 -14.55 6.23
CA ARG A 122 0.29 -15.82 6.85
C ARG A 122 1.80 -16.06 6.84
N LYS A 123 2.54 -15.42 5.94
CA LYS A 123 3.96 -15.68 5.71
C LYS A 123 4.87 -14.54 6.14
N LEU A 124 4.28 -13.39 6.47
CA LEU A 124 5.03 -12.26 6.98
C LEU A 124 5.48 -12.51 8.43
N PRO A 125 6.63 -11.94 8.83
CA PRO A 125 7.04 -11.92 10.23
C PRO A 125 5.97 -11.29 11.13
N ALA A 126 5.90 -11.74 12.38
CA ALA A 126 5.03 -11.14 13.38
C ALA A 126 5.35 -9.64 13.58
N GLY A 127 4.31 -8.81 13.77
CA GLY A 127 4.46 -7.37 13.96
C GLY A 127 4.48 -6.55 12.66
N VAL A 128 4.64 -7.17 11.48
CA VAL A 128 4.69 -6.42 10.21
C VAL A 128 3.33 -5.84 9.86
N LEU A 129 2.25 -6.61 10.03
CA LEU A 129 0.90 -6.14 9.75
C LEU A 129 0.44 -5.11 10.79
N GLU A 130 0.79 -5.31 12.06
CA GLU A 130 0.49 -4.36 13.13
C GLU A 130 1.13 -2.99 12.86
N LYS A 131 2.39 -2.97 12.42
CA LYS A 131 3.08 -1.73 12.02
C LYS A 131 2.41 -1.03 10.84
N HIS A 132 1.92 -1.80 9.87
CA HIS A 132 1.18 -1.23 8.75
C HIS A 132 -0.17 -0.64 9.19
N ILE A 133 -0.86 -1.31 10.11
CA ILE A 133 -2.08 -0.76 10.71
C ILE A 133 -1.81 0.55 11.45
N GLU A 134 -0.69 0.64 12.15
CA GLU A 134 -0.23 1.89 12.80
C GLU A 134 0.07 2.98 11.77
N HIS A 135 0.82 2.65 10.72
CA HIS A 135 1.13 3.57 9.61
C HIS A 135 -0.12 4.15 8.94
N ASP A 136 -1.12 3.31 8.63
CA ASP A 136 -2.39 3.80 8.09
C ASP A 136 -3.10 4.76 9.06
N ASN A 137 -3.00 4.53 10.38
CA ASN A 137 -3.62 5.42 11.36
C ASN A 137 -2.88 6.76 11.43
N ASP A 138 -1.56 6.75 11.27
CA ASP A 138 -0.73 7.95 11.23
C ASP A 138 -1.03 8.78 9.97
N LEU A 139 -1.28 8.13 8.81
CA LEU A 139 -1.75 8.82 7.61
C LEU A 139 -3.05 9.60 7.86
N ILE A 140 -4.01 9.00 8.57
CA ILE A 140 -5.27 9.70 8.92
C ILE A 140 -4.97 10.93 9.79
N GLU A 141 -4.08 10.82 10.76
CA GLU A 141 -3.68 11.96 11.60
C GLU A 141 -3.01 13.07 10.78
N ASP A 142 -2.15 12.72 9.83
CA ASP A 142 -1.51 13.68 8.94
C ASP A 142 -2.54 14.41 8.06
N VAL A 143 -3.51 13.69 7.50
CA VAL A 143 -4.59 14.27 6.68
C VAL A 143 -5.47 15.20 7.51
N LEU A 144 -5.91 14.78 8.71
CA LEU A 144 -6.73 15.61 9.60
C LEU A 144 -5.98 16.88 10.03
N THR A 145 -4.71 16.75 10.38
CA THR A 145 -3.85 17.88 10.78
C THR A 145 -3.71 18.88 9.64
N LYS A 146 -3.49 18.41 8.40
CA LYS A 146 -3.35 19.28 7.21
C LYS A 146 -4.63 20.00 6.83
N LEU A 147 -5.78 19.40 7.11
CA LEU A 147 -7.10 20.00 6.93
C LEU A 147 -7.55 20.82 8.16
N THR A 148 -6.75 20.88 9.22
CA THR A 148 -7.08 21.54 10.50
C THR A 148 -8.37 21.02 11.14
N LEU A 149 -8.65 19.72 10.98
CA LEU A 149 -9.87 19.08 11.47
C LEU A 149 -9.65 18.46 12.85
N ASN A 150 -10.57 18.75 13.75
CA ASN A 150 -10.73 18.03 14.99
C ASN A 150 -11.91 17.07 14.82
N ALA A 151 -11.63 15.88 14.30
CA ALA A 151 -12.65 14.84 14.27
C ALA A 151 -12.98 14.42 15.71
N ASP A 152 -14.26 14.46 16.09
CA ASP A 152 -14.72 13.96 17.39
C ASP A 152 -14.51 12.43 17.54
N MET A 153 -14.28 11.75 16.41
CA MET A 153 -14.06 10.31 16.35
C MET A 153 -12.62 9.90 16.62
N ASP A 154 -12.44 8.73 17.24
CA ASP A 154 -11.14 8.10 17.41
C ASP A 154 -10.48 7.86 16.03
N LYS A 155 -9.29 8.43 15.83
CA LYS A 155 -8.49 8.25 14.60
C LYS A 155 -8.23 6.79 14.25
N LYS A 156 -8.15 5.89 15.22
CA LYS A 156 -8.02 4.43 14.97
C LYS A 156 -9.29 3.84 14.37
N VAL A 157 -10.46 4.36 14.77
CA VAL A 157 -11.74 3.97 14.17
C VAL A 157 -11.81 4.48 12.73
N LEU A 158 -11.40 5.72 12.48
CA LEU A 158 -11.30 6.27 11.12
C LEU A 158 -10.33 5.48 10.23
N GLY A 159 -9.12 5.19 10.71
CA GLY A 159 -8.13 4.37 10.00
C GLY A 159 -8.68 2.97 9.69
N ALA A 160 -9.33 2.33 10.66
CA ALA A 160 -10.00 1.05 10.42
C ALA A 160 -11.14 1.14 9.39
N ALA A 161 -11.90 2.24 9.37
CA ALA A 161 -12.99 2.45 8.41
C ALA A 161 -12.47 2.64 6.98
N PHE A 162 -11.42 3.45 6.78
CA PHE A 162 -10.77 3.58 5.47
C PHE A 162 -10.10 2.28 5.02
N ARG A 163 -9.49 1.52 5.94
CA ARG A 163 -8.97 0.18 5.64
C ARG A 163 -10.09 -0.79 5.23
N ALA A 164 -11.28 -0.68 5.83
CA ALA A 164 -12.43 -1.45 5.39
C ALA A 164 -12.85 -1.09 3.96
N ILE A 165 -12.81 0.19 3.58
CA ILE A 165 -13.00 0.61 2.18
C ILE A 165 -11.94 -0.02 1.27
N TYR A 166 -10.67 -0.05 1.66
CA TYR A 166 -9.62 -0.74 0.90
C TYR A 166 -9.97 -2.22 0.68
N PHE A 167 -10.37 -2.95 1.72
CA PHE A 167 -10.76 -4.36 1.57
C PHE A 167 -11.93 -4.57 0.61
N ILE A 168 -12.92 -3.67 0.61
CA ILE A 168 -14.03 -3.69 -0.35
C ILE A 168 -13.51 -3.58 -1.79
N THR A 169 -12.43 -2.82 -2.04
CA THR A 169 -11.82 -2.73 -3.38
C THR A 169 -11.25 -4.05 -3.89
N LEU A 170 -10.85 -4.96 -2.98
CA LEU A 170 -10.37 -6.30 -3.33
C LEU A 170 -11.50 -7.26 -3.76
N HIS A 171 -12.75 -6.85 -3.58
CA HIS A 171 -13.96 -7.63 -3.85
C HIS A 171 -14.85 -7.02 -4.93
N ARG A 172 -14.25 -6.29 -5.89
CA ARG A 172 -14.94 -5.61 -6.99
C ARG A 172 -15.97 -6.49 -7.70
N ASP A 173 -15.58 -7.70 -8.08
CA ASP A 173 -16.43 -8.66 -8.81
C ASP A 173 -17.67 -9.06 -8.01
N SER A 174 -17.56 -9.15 -6.68
CA SER A 174 -18.66 -9.53 -5.79
C SER A 174 -19.66 -8.40 -5.55
N ILE A 175 -19.24 -7.14 -5.71
CA ILE A 175 -20.07 -5.93 -5.49
C ILE A 175 -20.87 -5.59 -6.75
N GLY A 176 -20.35 -5.95 -7.93
CA GLY A 176 -20.95 -5.67 -9.23
C GLY A 176 -20.25 -4.50 -9.94
N GLU A 177 -19.66 -4.79 -11.10
CA GLU A 177 -18.80 -3.83 -11.82
C GLU A 177 -19.51 -2.53 -12.20
N ASP A 178 -20.78 -2.60 -12.62
CA ASP A 178 -21.57 -1.45 -13.08
C ASP A 178 -21.84 -0.42 -11.97
N TYR A 179 -21.80 -0.85 -10.71
CA TYR A 179 -22.12 -0.02 -9.54
C TYR A 179 -20.93 0.23 -8.63
N PHE A 180 -19.83 -0.51 -8.79
CA PHE A 180 -18.68 -0.46 -7.89
C PHE A 180 -18.15 0.95 -7.67
N GLU A 181 -17.92 1.72 -8.74
CA GLU A 181 -17.39 3.09 -8.63
C GLU A 181 -18.33 4.02 -7.85
N LYS A 182 -19.64 3.91 -8.09
CA LYS A 182 -20.65 4.70 -7.39
C LYS A 182 -20.78 4.30 -5.92
N SER A 183 -20.71 3.00 -5.63
CA SER A 183 -20.74 2.48 -4.26
C SER A 183 -19.49 2.90 -3.48
N LEU A 184 -18.30 2.81 -4.10
CA LEU A 184 -17.05 3.25 -3.49
C LEU A 184 -17.09 4.75 -3.17
N TYR A 185 -17.51 5.58 -4.13
CA TYR A 185 -17.67 7.02 -3.92
C TYR A 185 -18.65 7.33 -2.77
N LEU A 186 -19.79 6.63 -2.72
CA LEU A 186 -20.79 6.80 -1.66
C LEU A 186 -20.24 6.44 -0.28
N LEU A 187 -19.47 5.35 -0.16
CA LEU A 187 -18.84 4.94 1.10
C LEU A 187 -17.83 5.97 1.58
N ILE A 188 -16.97 6.46 0.67
CA ILE A 188 -15.98 7.49 0.97
C ILE A 188 -16.67 8.77 1.42
N LYS A 189 -17.68 9.23 0.67
CA LYS A 189 -18.46 10.43 1.02
C LYS A 189 -19.10 10.32 2.40
N GLY A 190 -19.62 9.13 2.73
CA GLY A 190 -20.19 8.83 4.04
C GLY A 190 -19.19 9.06 5.17
N LEU A 191 -17.94 8.58 5.03
CA LEU A 191 -16.88 8.81 6.02
C LEU A 191 -16.44 10.28 6.06
N VAL A 192 -16.27 10.93 4.91
CA VAL A 192 -15.88 12.33 4.82
C VAL A 192 -16.88 13.25 5.51
N LEU A 193 -18.18 12.95 5.41
CA LEU A 193 -19.23 13.69 6.13
C LEU A 193 -19.11 13.61 7.65
N GLN A 194 -18.44 12.58 8.20
CA GLN A 194 -18.19 12.46 9.63
C GLN A 194 -16.96 13.26 10.10
N LEU A 195 -16.19 13.85 9.18
CA LEU A 195 -15.00 14.66 9.49
C LEU A 195 -15.32 16.14 9.72
N LYS A 196 -16.60 16.52 9.62
CA LYS A 196 -17.10 17.86 9.88
C LYS A 196 -17.50 18.03 11.34
#